data_AF-A0AAV4FW83-F1
#
_entry.id   AF-A0AAV4FW83-F1
#
_cell.length_a   1.000
_cell.length_b   1.000
_cell.length_c   1.000
_cell.angle_alpha   90.00
_cell.angle_beta   90.00
_cell.angle_gamma   90.00
#
_symmetry.space_group_name_H-M   'P 1'
#
loop_
_entity.id
_entity.type
_entity.pdbx_description
1 polymer ?
#
loop_
_entity_poly.entity_id
_entity_poly.type
_entity_poly.pdbx_seq_one_letter_code
_entity_poly.pdbx_strand_id
1 'polypeptide(L)'
;MKRSPDNQEVASYTEEEVLKCLKEMSKNKAPGPDEITSDVFLLGGEAITIYLTKVLQTKEVPPSWNETKIIILFKKGDPGHKELSPYQSSST
;
A
#
# COMPACT_ATOMS: atom_id res chain seq x y z
N MET A 1 1.73 29.62 17.99
CA MET A 1 1.11 29.44 16.66
C MET A 1 -0.22 28.71 16.81
N LYS A 2 -1.35 29.35 16.47
CA LYS A 2 -2.62 28.65 16.25
C LYS A 2 -2.64 28.24 14.77
N ARG A 3 -2.72 26.93 14.46
CA ARG A 3 -2.96 26.47 13.08
C ARG A 3 -4.32 27.02 12.67
N SER A 4 -4.35 27.80 11.59
CA SER A 4 -5.58 28.17 10.90
C SER A 4 -6.30 26.88 10.47
N PRO A 5 -7.65 26.86 10.45
CA PRO A 5 -8.36 25.72 9.89
C PRO A 5 -8.07 25.70 8.39
N ASP A 6 -7.36 24.68 7.93
CA ASP A 6 -7.17 24.44 6.52
C ASP A 6 -8.57 24.33 5.88
N ASN A 7 -8.91 25.32 5.06
CA ASN A 7 -10.06 25.28 4.17
C ASN A 7 -9.79 24.20 3.11
N GLN A 8 -9.89 22.93 3.50
CA GLN A 8 -9.81 21.80 2.59
C GLN A 8 -11.14 21.75 1.85
N GLU A 9 -11.19 22.33 0.66
CA GLU A 9 -12.11 21.84 -0.37
C GLU A 9 -11.90 20.33 -0.44
N VAL A 10 -12.90 19.58 0.01
CA VAL A 10 -12.85 18.12 0.01
C VAL A 10 -12.94 17.74 -1.45
N ALA A 11 -11.80 17.52 -2.10
CA ALA A 11 -11.77 17.00 -3.46
C ALA A 11 -12.60 15.71 -3.47
N SER A 12 -13.77 15.78 -4.09
CA SER A 12 -14.68 14.65 -4.17
C SER A 12 -14.06 13.66 -5.15
N TYR A 13 -13.41 12.62 -4.63
CA TYR A 13 -12.87 11.54 -5.46
C TYR A 13 -14.01 10.86 -6.20
N THR A 14 -13.93 10.85 -7.53
CA THR A 14 -14.90 10.18 -8.40
C THR A 14 -14.47 8.75 -8.70
N GLU A 15 -15.43 7.88 -8.98
CA GLU A 15 -15.14 6.48 -9.36
C GLU A 15 -14.31 6.41 -10.65
N GLU A 16 -14.49 7.35 -11.58
CA GLU A 16 -13.72 7.43 -12.83
C GLU A 16 -12.23 7.70 -12.57
N GLU A 17 -11.92 8.62 -11.66
CA GLU A 17 -10.55 8.91 -11.24
C GLU A 17 -9.92 7.70 -10.55
N VAL A 18 -10.66 7.06 -9.64
CA VAL A 18 -10.19 5.86 -8.92
C VAL A 18 -9.92 4.72 -9.89
N LEU A 19 -10.83 4.49 -10.85
CA LEU A 19 -10.66 3.47 -11.88
C LEU A 19 -9.45 3.74 -12.76
N LYS A 20 -9.20 5.01 -13.10
CA LYS A 20 -8.00 5.39 -13.87
C LYS A 20 -6.73 5.08 -13.08
N CYS A 21 -6.68 5.43 -11.80
CA CYS A 21 -5.54 5.11 -10.93
C CYS A 21 -5.32 3.61 -10.77
N LEU A 22 -6.39 2.81 -10.64
CA LEU A 22 -6.32 1.35 -10.60
C LEU A 22 -5.69 0.77 -11.86
N LYS A 23 -6.02 1.32 -13.04
CA LYS A 23 -5.44 0.88 -14.32
C LYS A 23 -3.96 1.25 -14.48
N GLU A 24 -3.51 2.30 -13.81
CA GLU A 24 -2.11 2.74 -13.82
C GLU A 24 -1.23 2.00 -12.79
N MET A 25 -1.83 1.14 -11.94
CA MET A 25 -1.08 0.36 -10.95
C MET A 25 -0.05 -0.58 -11.60
N SER A 26 1.18 -0.53 -11.08
CA SER A 26 2.25 -1.44 -11.49
C SER A 26 2.01 -2.87 -11.02
N LYS A 27 2.24 -3.82 -11.92
CA LYS A 27 2.16 -5.27 -11.66
C LYS A 27 3.40 -5.81 -10.94
N ASN A 28 3.32 -7.05 -10.47
CA ASN A 28 4.42 -7.80 -9.85
C ASN A 28 5.05 -7.09 -8.63
N LYS A 29 4.24 -6.35 -7.88
CA LYS A 29 4.64 -5.82 -6.57
C LYS A 29 4.43 -6.90 -5.52
N ALA A 30 5.34 -6.94 -4.54
CA ALA A 30 5.19 -7.84 -3.40
C ALA A 30 3.89 -7.49 -2.66
N PRO A 31 3.05 -8.49 -2.34
CA PRO A 31 1.83 -8.25 -1.58
C PRO A 31 2.17 -7.80 -0.15
N GLY A 32 1.20 -7.17 0.51
CA GLY A 32 1.28 -6.85 1.93
C GLY A 32 1.19 -8.11 2.80
N PRO A 33 1.09 -7.94 4.13
CA PRO A 33 0.83 -9.04 5.07
C PRO A 33 -0.49 -9.77 4.81
N ASP A 34 -1.42 -9.14 4.08
CA ASP A 34 -2.72 -9.68 3.68
C ASP A 34 -2.68 -10.60 2.45
N GLU A 35 -1.50 -10.76 1.83
CA GLU A 35 -1.27 -11.54 0.61
C GLU A 35 -2.07 -11.06 -0.63
N ILE A 36 -2.69 -9.89 -0.57
CA ILE A 36 -3.44 -9.31 -1.69
C ILE A 36 -2.46 -8.66 -2.67
N THR A 37 -2.36 -9.21 -3.88
CA THR A 37 -1.50 -8.66 -4.93
C THR A 37 -2.19 -7.53 -5.70
N SER A 38 -1.40 -6.69 -6.39
CA SER A 38 -1.93 -5.66 -7.29
C SER A 38 -2.95 -6.22 -8.29
N ASP A 39 -2.79 -7.47 -8.75
CA ASP A 39 -3.66 -8.07 -9.75
C ASP A 39 -5.12 -8.20 -9.28
N VAL A 40 -5.34 -8.40 -7.97
CA VAL A 40 -6.69 -8.41 -7.40
C VAL A 40 -7.38 -7.07 -7.60
N PHE A 41 -6.64 -5.97 -7.40
CA PHE A 41 -7.17 -4.62 -7.59
C PHE A 41 -7.39 -4.29 -9.07
N LEU A 42 -6.50 -4.75 -9.96
CA LEU A 42 -6.66 -4.56 -11.41
C LEU A 42 -7.84 -5.38 -11.98
N LEU A 43 -8.07 -6.60 -11.49
CA LEU A 43 -9.14 -7.49 -11.96
C LEU A 43 -10.49 -7.24 -11.29
N GLY A 44 -10.50 -6.66 -10.10
CA GLY A 44 -11.71 -6.47 -9.30
C GLY A 44 -12.71 -5.45 -9.85
N GLY A 45 -12.34 -4.69 -10.88
CA GLY A 45 -13.25 -3.87 -11.67
C GLY A 45 -14.08 -2.88 -10.85
N GLU A 46 -15.38 -2.84 -11.13
CA GLU A 46 -16.33 -1.90 -10.51
C GLU A 46 -16.43 -2.08 -8.99
N ALA A 47 -16.47 -3.32 -8.49
CA ALA A 47 -16.62 -3.59 -7.06
C ALA A 47 -15.47 -2.99 -6.23
N ILE A 48 -14.23 -3.17 -6.69
CA ILE A 48 -13.04 -2.57 -6.04
C ILE A 48 -13.05 -1.05 -6.20
N THR A 49 -13.46 -0.54 -7.37
CA THR A 49 -13.53 0.90 -7.63
C THR A 49 -14.49 1.59 -6.66
N ILE A 50 -15.71 1.06 -6.50
CA ILE A 50 -16.72 1.58 -5.56
C ILE A 50 -16.20 1.51 -4.12
N TYR A 51 -15.62 0.38 -3.73
CA TYR A 51 -15.09 0.19 -2.39
C TYR A 51 -14.00 1.21 -2.05
N LEU A 52 -12.99 1.37 -2.92
CA LEU A 52 -11.90 2.30 -2.71
C LEU A 52 -12.37 3.75 -2.76
N THR A 53 -13.32 4.09 -3.64
CA THR A 53 -13.93 5.43 -3.68
C THR A 53 -14.60 5.76 -2.36
N LYS A 54 -15.34 4.81 -1.78
CA LYS A 54 -15.96 4.97 -0.46
C LYS A 54 -14.91 5.15 0.64
N VAL A 55 -13.84 4.37 0.64
CA VAL A 55 -12.72 4.53 1.60
C VAL A 55 -12.11 5.93 1.51
N LEU A 56 -11.87 6.43 0.30
CA LEU A 56 -11.32 7.77 0.07
C LEU A 56 -12.27 8.89 0.53
N GLN A 57 -13.58 8.75 0.26
CA GLN A 57 -14.59 9.73 0.66
C GLN A 57 -14.82 9.78 2.17
N THR A 58 -14.86 8.60 2.82
CA THR A 58 -15.08 8.47 4.27
C THR A 58 -13.82 8.73 5.08
N LYS A 59 -12.64 8.60 4.46
CA LYS A 59 -11.33 8.58 5.12
C LYS A 59 -11.20 7.45 6.16
N GLU A 60 -12.03 6.43 6.07
CA GLU A 60 -12.02 5.25 6.93
C GLU A 60 -11.23 4.13 6.26
N VAL A 61 -9.95 4.02 6.60
CA VAL A 61 -9.08 2.95 6.10
C VAL A 61 -9.16 1.72 7.00
N PRO A 62 -9.14 0.49 6.43
CA PRO A 62 -9.01 -0.73 7.21
C PRO A 62 -7.78 -0.69 8.13
N PRO A 63 -7.88 -1.08 9.40
CA PRO A 63 -6.74 -1.10 10.32
C PRO A 63 -5.56 -1.93 9.80
N SER A 64 -5.85 -3.01 9.07
CA SER A 64 -4.84 -3.90 8.47
C SER A 64 -3.95 -3.19 7.44
N TRP A 65 -4.38 -2.09 6.83
CA TRP A 65 -3.54 -1.31 5.91
C TRP A 65 -2.39 -0.59 6.61
N ASN A 66 -2.45 -0.47 7.94
CA ASN A 66 -1.35 0.06 8.76
C ASN A 66 -0.35 -1.03 9.17
N GLU A 67 -0.59 -2.29 8.84
CA GLU A 67 0.33 -3.39 9.12
C GLU A 67 1.39 -3.49 8.03
N THR A 68 2.66 -3.62 8.44
CA THR A 68 3.78 -3.68 7.49
C THR A 68 4.85 -4.69 7.90
N LYS A 69 5.39 -5.41 6.92
CA LYS A 69 6.54 -6.31 7.10
C LYS A 69 7.80 -5.60 6.62
N ILE A 70 8.65 -5.18 7.55
CA ILE A 70 9.89 -4.47 7.25
C ILE A 70 10.98 -5.51 6.94
N ILE A 71 11.52 -5.46 5.72
CA ILE A 71 12.68 -6.25 5.31
C ILE A 71 13.78 -5.26 4.91
N ILE A 72 14.95 -5.38 5.53
CA ILE A 72 16.12 -4.55 5.21
C ILE A 72 16.81 -5.16 3.99
N LEU A 73 16.82 -4.44 2.87
CA LEU A 73 17.53 -4.80 1.66
C LEU A 73 18.75 -3.89 1.50
N PHE A 74 19.96 -4.45 1.60
CA PHE A 74 21.18 -3.70 1.32
C PHE A 74 21.36 -3.53 -0.19
N LYS A 75 21.78 -2.33 -0.63
CA LYS A 75 22.13 -2.14 -2.04
C LYS A 75 23.41 -2.91 -2.34
N LYS A 76 23.52 -3.39 -3.57
CA LYS A 76 24.71 -4.10 -4.05
C LYS A 76 25.94 -3.18 -3.91
N GLY A 77 26.90 -3.59 -3.08
CA GLY A 77 28.13 -2.83 -2.80
C GLY A 77 28.18 -2.18 -1.42
N ASP A 78 27.08 -2.19 -0.65
CA ASP A 78 27.10 -1.67 0.72
C ASP A 78 27.86 -2.62 1.67
N PRO A 79 28.73 -2.10 2.54
CA PRO A 79 29.53 -2.92 3.46
C PRO A 79 28.68 -3.69 4.49
N GLY A 80 27.45 -3.25 4.78
CA GLY A 80 26.49 -3.96 5.63
C GLY A 80 26.00 -5.30 5.06
N HIS A 81 26.26 -5.58 3.77
CA HIS A 81 25.93 -6.85 3.12
C HIS A 81 26.63 -8.06 3.74
N LYS A 82 27.76 -7.88 4.45
CA LYS A 82 28.53 -9.00 5.02
C LYS A 82 27.96 -9.55 6.34
N GLU A 83 27.05 -8.85 7.00
CA GLU A 83 26.71 -9.15 8.40
C GLU A 83 25.36 -9.88 8.59
N LEU A 84 24.53 -9.97 7.56
CA LEU A 84 23.27 -10.73 7.60
C LEU A 84 23.32 -11.93 6.64
N SER A 85 24.03 -12.99 7.03
CA SER A 85 23.79 -14.33 6.48
C SER A 85 22.48 -14.90 7.04
N PRO A 86 21.69 -15.66 6.25
CA PRO A 86 20.29 -15.96 6.58
C PRO A 86 20.19 -16.89 7.79
N TYR A 87 19.20 -16.66 8.66
CA TYR A 87 18.62 -17.65 9.56
C TYR A 87 19.63 -18.61 10.23
N GLN A 88 20.16 -18.22 11.39
CA GLN A 88 20.60 -19.22 12.38
C GLN A 88 19.34 -19.98 12.80
N SER A 89 19.08 -21.07 12.08
CA SER A 89 18.00 -22.00 12.37
C SER A 89 18.29 -22.58 13.76
N SER A 90 17.46 -22.23 14.74
CA SER A 90 17.41 -22.98 15.98
C SER A 90 16.99 -24.40 15.61
N SER A 91 17.90 -25.36 15.74
CA SER A 91 17.57 -26.77 15.69
C SER A 91 18.38 -27.46 16.77
N THR A 92 17.64 -27.79 17.84
CA THR A 92 17.80 -28.85 18.85
C THR A 92 19.16 -29.09 19.48
#